data_AF-A0A7X3VED0-F1
#
_entry.id   AF-A0A7X3VED0-F1
#
_cell.length_a   1.000
_cell.length_b   1.000
_cell.length_c   1.000
_cell.angle_alpha   90.00
_cell.angle_beta   90.00
_cell.angle_gamma   90.00
#
_symmetry.space_group_name_H-M   'P 1'
#
loop_
_entity.id
_entity.type
_entity.pdbx_description
1 polymer ?
#
loop_
_entity_poly.entity_id
_entity_poly.type
_entity_poly.pdbx_seq_one_letter_code
_entity_poly.pdbx_strand_id
1 'polypeptide(L)'
;MSLPSFPSEHHEKRRFLLDAVESVRDVVAASADESERLGTLAPDAVAAIRDAGLFTLKLPRSLGGAEADPVTQIEVIEALAYIDASAGWCLMIGATAIGQPGAFAGDDAVAEIFKNGRIP
;
A
#
# COMPACT_ATOMS: atom_id res chain seq x y z
N MET A 1 2.41 -3.77 -14.41
CA MET A 1 1.58 -2.58 -14.17
C MET A 1 2.53 -1.49 -13.69
N SER A 2 2.52 -0.31 -14.30
CA SER A 2 3.42 0.78 -13.87
C SER A 2 2.89 1.34 -12.54
N LEU A 3 3.77 1.52 -11.56
CA LEU A 3 3.42 2.24 -10.34
C LEU A 3 3.02 3.69 -10.66
N PRO A 4 2.17 4.31 -9.83
CA PRO A 4 1.95 5.74 -9.90
C PRO A 4 3.25 6.49 -9.64
N SER A 5 3.43 7.63 -10.31
CA SER A 5 4.49 8.57 -9.98
C SER A 5 4.06 9.35 -8.73
N PHE A 6 4.76 9.14 -7.60
CA PHE A 6 4.43 9.81 -6.35
C PHE A 6 4.96 11.26 -6.34
N PRO A 7 4.16 12.24 -5.87
CA PRO A 7 4.65 13.60 -5.67
C PRO A 7 5.85 13.66 -4.72
N SER A 8 6.77 14.60 -4.97
CA SER A 8 7.94 14.79 -4.10
C SER A 8 7.60 15.56 -2.83
N GLU A 9 6.72 16.57 -2.94
CA GLU A 9 6.31 17.41 -1.82
C GLU A 9 5.41 16.64 -0.84
N HIS A 10 5.72 16.74 0.46
CA HIS A 10 5.06 15.95 1.50
C HIS A 10 3.53 16.11 1.50
N HIS A 11 3.04 17.35 1.39
CA HIS A 11 1.61 17.65 1.43
C HIS A 11 0.86 17.18 0.18
N GLU A 12 1.51 17.22 -0.99
CA GLU A 12 0.94 16.70 -2.24
C GLU A 12 0.92 15.18 -2.24
N LYS A 13 1.99 14.56 -1.74
CA LYS A 13 2.07 13.10 -1.59
C LYS A 13 1.00 12.58 -0.64
N ARG A 14 0.81 13.24 0.51
CA ARG A 14 -0.28 12.92 1.44
C ARG A 14 -1.63 12.97 0.76
N ARG A 15 -1.94 14.08 0.09
CA ARG A 15 -3.21 14.23 -0.64
C ARG A 15 -3.39 13.13 -1.68
N PHE A 16 -2.37 12.88 -2.50
CA PHE A 16 -2.38 11.82 -3.52
C PHE A 16 -2.70 10.43 -2.91
N LEU A 17 -2.08 10.09 -1.78
CA LEU A 17 -2.29 8.80 -1.13
C LEU A 17 -3.68 8.69 -0.46
N LEU A 18 -4.19 9.78 0.11
CA LEU A 18 -5.55 9.81 0.67
C LEU A 18 -6.61 9.73 -0.43
N ASP A 19 -6.39 10.40 -1.56
CA ASP A 19 -7.24 10.28 -2.75
C ASP A 19 -7.24 8.83 -3.28
N ALA A 20 -6.09 8.13 -3.21
CA ALA A 20 -6.00 6.71 -3.56
C ALA A 20 -6.80 5.82 -2.60
N VAL A 21 -6.82 6.12 -1.30
CA VAL A 21 -7.71 5.42 -0.32
C VAL A 21 -9.18 5.66 -0.67
N GLU A 22 -9.56 6.90 -0.98
CA GLU A 22 -10.93 7.21 -1.37
C GLU A 22 -11.36 6.46 -2.64
N SER A 23 -10.44 6.33 -3.61
CA SER A 23 -10.72 5.61 -4.87
C SER A 23 -11.05 4.13 -4.70
N VAL A 24 -10.63 3.50 -3.59
CA VAL A 24 -10.90 2.09 -3.30
C VAL A 24 -12.06 1.88 -2.31
N ARG A 25 -12.65 2.95 -1.77
CA ARG A 25 -13.67 2.91 -0.72
C ARG A 25 -14.78 1.92 -1.00
N ASP A 26 -15.44 2.06 -2.14
CA ASP A 26 -16.64 1.29 -2.45
C ASP A 26 -16.33 -0.20 -2.60
N VAL A 27 -15.21 -0.54 -3.23
CA VAL A 27 -14.78 -1.94 -3.42
C VAL A 27 -14.41 -2.58 -2.08
N VAL A 28 -13.66 -1.87 -1.23
CA VAL A 28 -13.24 -2.37 0.07
C VAL A 28 -14.46 -2.54 0.98
N ALA A 29 -15.36 -1.56 1.04
CA ALA A 29 -16.59 -1.64 1.84
C ALA A 29 -17.51 -2.78 1.38
N ALA A 30 -17.71 -2.93 0.07
CA ALA A 30 -18.54 -4.02 -0.48
C ALA A 30 -17.92 -5.41 -0.26
N SER A 31 -16.61 -5.49 -0.04
CA SER A 31 -15.86 -6.74 0.16
C SER A 31 -15.81 -7.22 1.62
N ALA A 32 -16.35 -6.45 2.57
CA ALA A 32 -16.19 -6.72 4.01
C ALA A 32 -16.79 -8.08 4.42
N ASP A 33 -18.04 -8.35 4.04
CA ASP A 33 -18.74 -9.61 4.39
C ASP A 33 -18.04 -10.83 3.80
N GLU A 34 -17.54 -10.72 2.56
CA GLU A 34 -16.78 -11.79 1.91
C GLU A 34 -15.44 -12.00 2.61
N SER A 35 -14.76 -10.93 3.01
CA SER A 35 -13.49 -11.01 3.73
C SER A 35 -13.64 -11.73 5.08
N GLU A 36 -14.71 -11.40 5.82
CA GLU A 36 -15.05 -12.08 7.08
C GLU A 36 -15.33 -13.57 6.85
N ARG A 37 -16.14 -13.89 5.82
CA ARG A 37 -16.47 -15.28 5.46
C ARG A 37 -15.24 -16.10 5.06
N LEU A 38 -14.27 -15.47 4.38
CA LEU A 38 -13.04 -16.13 3.93
C LEU A 38 -11.98 -16.23 5.04
N GLY A 39 -12.06 -15.40 6.09
CA GLY A 39 -10.99 -15.26 7.09
C GLY A 39 -9.72 -14.62 6.53
N THR A 40 -9.83 -13.91 5.40
CA THR A 40 -8.77 -13.15 4.74
C THR A 40 -9.41 -12.10 3.84
N LEU A 41 -8.69 -11.06 3.43
CA LEU A 41 -9.26 -10.05 2.53
C LEU A 41 -9.75 -10.68 1.23
N ALA A 42 -10.94 -10.25 0.81
CA ALA A 42 -11.48 -10.65 -0.49
C ALA A 42 -10.50 -10.26 -1.61
N PRO A 43 -10.32 -11.11 -2.65
CA PRO A 43 -9.40 -10.85 -3.74
C PRO A 43 -9.58 -9.48 -4.41
N ASP A 44 -10.83 -9.01 -4.51
CA ASP A 44 -11.17 -7.72 -5.13
C ASP A 44 -10.67 -6.54 -4.30
N ALA A 45 -10.79 -6.60 -2.97
CA ALA A 45 -10.22 -5.60 -2.08
C ALA A 45 -8.69 -5.57 -2.18
N VAL A 46 -8.04 -6.74 -2.19
CA VAL A 46 -6.58 -6.83 -2.35
C VAL A 46 -6.13 -6.24 -3.68
N ALA A 47 -6.82 -6.58 -4.78
CA ALA A 47 -6.53 -6.05 -6.11
C ALA A 47 -6.69 -4.53 -6.15
N ALA A 48 -7.78 -3.98 -5.62
CA ALA A 48 -8.03 -2.54 -5.59
C ALA A 48 -6.94 -1.79 -4.82
N ILE A 49 -6.58 -2.25 -3.62
CA ILE A 49 -5.54 -1.63 -2.78
C ILE A 49 -4.16 -1.69 -3.47
N ARG A 50 -3.84 -2.83 -4.11
CA ARG A 50 -2.61 -3.01 -4.88
C ARG A 50 -2.55 -2.10 -6.10
N ASP A 51 -3.63 -2.04 -6.86
CA ASP A 51 -3.68 -1.31 -8.13
C ASP A 51 -3.72 0.21 -7.89
N ALA A 52 -4.23 0.65 -6.74
CA ALA A 52 -4.09 2.01 -6.23
C ALA A 52 -2.66 2.35 -5.72
N GLY A 53 -1.76 1.36 -5.68
CA GLY A 53 -0.37 1.54 -5.26
C GLY A 53 -0.15 1.63 -3.75
N LEU A 54 -1.19 1.43 -2.94
CA LEU A 54 -1.14 1.66 -1.49
C LEU A 54 -0.16 0.72 -0.77
N PHE A 55 0.02 -0.53 -1.23
CA PHE A 55 1.04 -1.42 -0.64
C PHE A 55 2.49 -0.92 -0.78
N THR A 56 2.74 0.06 -1.65
CA THR A 56 4.07 0.68 -1.83
C THR A 56 4.28 1.93 -0.97
N LEU A 57 3.35 2.23 -0.06
CA LEU A 57 3.35 3.38 0.84
C LEU A 57 4.69 3.60 1.57
N LYS A 58 5.33 2.50 2.01
CA LYS A 58 6.59 2.54 2.78
C LYS A 58 7.83 2.21 1.96
N LEU A 59 7.67 1.80 0.69
CA LEU A 59 8.77 1.34 -0.14
C LEU A 59 9.66 2.54 -0.56
N PRO A 60 10.99 2.41 -0.62
CA PRO A 60 11.88 3.49 -1.05
C PRO A 60 11.57 4.00 -2.47
N ARG A 61 11.80 5.29 -2.72
CA ARG A 61 11.59 5.90 -4.06
C ARG A 61 12.52 5.31 -5.12
N SER A 62 13.72 4.89 -4.74
CA SER A 62 14.66 4.21 -5.65
C SER A 62 14.12 2.89 -6.20
N LEU A 63 13.13 2.29 -5.51
CA LEU A 63 12.41 1.09 -5.93
C LEU A 63 10.99 1.40 -6.43
N GLY A 64 10.68 2.69 -6.66
CA GLY A 64 9.40 3.16 -7.17
C GLY A 64 8.31 3.38 -6.12
N GLY A 65 8.62 3.21 -4.83
CA GLY A 65 7.65 3.41 -3.75
C GLY A 65 7.41 4.86 -3.37
N ALA A 66 6.42 5.08 -2.51
CA ALA A 66 6.04 6.42 -2.06
C ALA A 66 7.06 7.01 -1.08
N GLU A 67 7.76 6.17 -0.32
CA GLU A 67 8.66 6.59 0.77
C GLU A 67 8.01 7.69 1.62
N ALA A 68 6.76 7.44 2.04
CA ALA A 68 5.96 8.42 2.76
C ALA A 68 6.53 8.64 4.17
N ASP A 69 6.42 9.86 4.70
CA ASP A 69 6.82 10.16 6.08
C ASP A 69 5.87 9.48 7.10
N PRO A 70 6.30 9.29 8.37
CA PRO A 70 5.51 8.56 9.35
C PRO A 70 4.10 9.11 9.59
N VAL A 71 3.91 10.43 9.53
CA VAL A 71 2.59 11.06 9.73
C VAL A 71 1.68 10.67 8.58
N THR A 72 2.15 10.85 7.35
CA THR A 72 1.41 10.46 6.14
C THR A 72 1.09 8.96 6.12
N GLN A 73 2.02 8.09 6.55
CA GLN A 73 1.75 6.66 6.63
C GLN A 73 0.59 6.34 7.58
N ILE A 74 0.58 6.95 8.77
CA ILE A 74 -0.47 6.72 9.78
C ILE A 74 -1.82 7.21 9.27
N GLU A 75 -1.89 8.41 8.70
CA GLU A 75 -3.14 8.98 8.16
C GLU A 75 -3.75 8.12 7.04
N VAL A 76 -2.92 7.58 6.14
CA VAL A 76 -3.37 6.70 5.05
C VAL A 76 -3.89 5.37 5.58
N ILE A 77 -3.19 4.77 6.55
CA ILE A 77 -3.61 3.52 7.19
C ILE A 77 -4.92 3.73 7.97
N GLU A 78 -5.02 4.84 8.71
CA GLU A 78 -6.23 5.22 9.45
C GLU A 78 -7.41 5.42 8.50
N ALA A 79 -7.23 6.16 7.41
CA ALA A 79 -8.28 6.41 6.43
C ALA A 79 -8.83 5.10 5.82
N LEU A 80 -7.96 4.13 5.53
CA LEU A 80 -8.40 2.82 5.05
C LEU A 80 -9.07 2.00 6.15
N ALA A 81 -8.56 2.06 7.38
CA ALA A 81 -9.15 1.37 8.54
C ALA A 81 -10.57 1.88 8.88
N TYR A 82 -10.88 3.15 8.60
CA TYR A 82 -12.24 3.69 8.72
C TYR A 82 -13.22 3.11 7.69
N ILE A 83 -12.72 2.57 6.57
CA ILE A 83 -13.54 1.88 5.57
C ILE A 83 -13.72 0.41 6.00
N ASP A 84 -12.60 -0.27 6.27
CA ASP A 84 -12.56 -1.63 6.80
C ASP A 84 -11.30 -1.84 7.66
N ALA A 85 -11.50 -2.28 8.89
CA ALA A 85 -10.42 -2.41 9.87
C ALA A 85 -9.37 -3.46 9.46
N SER A 86 -9.83 -4.57 8.86
CA SER A 86 -8.96 -5.64 8.37
C SER A 86 -8.10 -5.17 7.20
N ALA A 87 -8.67 -4.38 6.28
CA ALA A 87 -7.95 -3.76 5.16
C ALA A 87 -6.88 -2.78 5.64
N GLY A 88 -7.20 -1.94 6.63
CA GLY A 88 -6.23 -1.05 7.27
C GLY A 88 -5.06 -1.83 7.91
N TRP A 89 -5.34 -2.91 8.63
CA TRP A 89 -4.33 -3.78 9.22
C TRP A 89 -3.45 -4.46 8.15
N CYS A 90 -4.07 -5.02 7.11
CA CYS A 90 -3.38 -5.68 6.01
C CYS A 90 -2.52 -4.69 5.20
N LEU A 91 -2.96 -3.45 5.00
CA LEU A 91 -2.14 -2.40 4.40
C LEU A 91 -0.92 -2.10 5.26
N MET A 92 -1.11 -1.93 6.58
CA MET A 92 -0.02 -1.66 7.51
C MET A 92 1.05 -2.76 7.47
N ILE A 93 0.64 -4.02 7.59
CA ILE A 93 1.57 -5.17 7.57
C ILE A 93 2.18 -5.34 6.18
N GLY A 94 1.37 -5.33 5.11
CA GLY A 94 1.83 -5.53 3.74
C GLY A 94 2.85 -4.48 3.30
N ALA A 95 2.56 -3.20 3.53
CA ALA A 95 3.50 -2.13 3.22
C ALA A 95 4.78 -2.21 4.06
N THR A 96 4.70 -2.69 5.30
CA THR A 96 5.88 -2.94 6.14
C THR A 96 6.71 -4.10 5.61
N ALA A 97 6.06 -5.20 5.25
CA ALA A 97 6.70 -6.40 4.72
C ALA A 97 7.42 -6.16 3.39
N ILE A 98 6.95 -5.21 2.58
CA ILE A 98 7.59 -4.78 1.33
C ILE A 98 8.67 -3.71 1.60
N GLY A 99 8.35 -2.71 2.41
CA GLY A 99 9.23 -1.56 2.64
C GLY A 99 10.49 -1.89 3.43
N GLN A 100 10.41 -2.74 4.45
CA GLN A 100 11.55 -3.12 5.29
C GLN A 100 12.69 -3.80 4.50
N PRO A 101 12.46 -4.89 3.75
CA PRO A 101 13.53 -5.48 2.95
C PRO A 101 14.01 -4.53 1.86
N GLY A 102 13.12 -3.73 1.24
CA GLY A 102 13.52 -2.74 0.24
C GLY A 102 14.46 -1.65 0.78
N ALA A 103 14.36 -1.31 2.08
CA ALA A 103 15.18 -0.29 2.71
C ALA A 103 16.44 -0.83 3.39
N PHE A 104 16.42 -2.08 3.88
CA PHE A 104 17.43 -2.58 4.82
C PHE A 104 18.08 -3.92 4.44
N ALA A 105 17.57 -4.64 3.42
CA ALA A 105 18.25 -5.85 2.95
C ALA A 105 19.50 -5.49 2.12
N GLY A 106 20.40 -6.46 1.95
CA GLY A 106 21.57 -6.30 1.06
C GLY A 106 21.17 -6.26 -0.41
N ASP A 107 22.01 -5.65 -1.25
CA ASP A 107 21.74 -5.42 -2.67
C ASP A 107 21.32 -6.67 -3.43
N ASP A 108 21.96 -7.81 -3.18
CA ASP A 108 21.62 -9.10 -3.82
C ASP A 108 20.17 -9.53 -3.49
N ALA A 109 19.75 -9.34 -2.24
CA ALA A 109 18.39 -9.66 -1.81
C ALA A 109 17.38 -8.69 -2.41
N VAL A 110 17.70 -7.39 -2.44
CA VAL A 110 16.85 -6.38 -3.09
C VAL A 110 16.70 -6.68 -4.58
N ALA A 111 17.79 -7.01 -5.27
CA ALA A 111 17.78 -7.33 -6.70
C ALA A 111 16.94 -8.59 -7.02
N GLU A 112 16.95 -9.59 -6.14
CA GLU A 112 16.13 -10.79 -6.33
C GLU A 112 14.65 -10.59 -5.96
N ILE A 113 14.36 -9.87 -4.86
CA ILE A 113 12.98 -9.60 -4.42
C ILE A 113 12.25 -8.69 -5.42
N PHE A 114 12.91 -7.61 -5.87
CA PHE A 114 12.34 -6.57 -6.74
C PHE A 114 12.71 -6.74 -8.21
N LYS A 115 13.09 -7.96 -8.60
CA LYS A 115 13.57 -8.31 -9.93
C LYS A 115 12.58 -7.86 -11.01
N ASN A 116 13.11 -7.26 -12.07
CA ASN A 116 12.35 -6.70 -13.20
C ASN A 116 11.31 -5.63 -12.78
N GLY A 117 11.53 -4.93 -11.65
CA GLY A 117 10.60 -3.93 -11.14
C GLY A 117 9.31 -4.51 -10.58
N ARG A 118 9.26 -5.82 -10.33
CA ARG A 118 8.11 -6.47 -9.68
C ARG A 118 8.14 -6.15 -8.19
N ILE A 119 7.02 -5.65 -7.66
CA ILE A 119 6.82 -5.58 -6.22
C ILE A 119 6.06 -6.85 -5.80
N PRO A 120 6.56 -7.59 -4.79
CA PRO A 120 5.89 -8.78 -4.26
C PRO A 120 4.46 -8.53 -3.77
#